data_AF-A0A4Y8C576-F1
#
_entry.id   AF-A0A4Y8C576-F1
#
_cell.length_a   1.000
_cell.length_b   1.000
_cell.length_c   1.000
_cell.angle_alpha   90.00
_cell.angle_beta   90.00
_cell.angle_gamma   90.00
#
_symmetry.space_group_name_H-M   'P 1'
#
loop_
_entity.id
_entity.type
_entity.pdbx_description
1 polymer ?
#
loop_
_entity_poly.entity_id
_entity_poly.type
_entity_poly.pdbx_seq_one_letter_code
_entity_poly.pdbx_strand_id
1 'polypeptide(L)'
;LESNPEDLELLNRIFRVAHTVKGSSSFLNFDVLTKLTHHMEDVLNKARHGELKITPDIMDVVLESIDRMKTLLNSIRDNGNDTAIG
;
A
#
# COMPACT_ATOMS: atom_id res chain seq x y z
N LEU A 1 9.35 -14.96 -6.58
CA LEU A 1 8.17 -14.17 -6.99
C LEU A 1 7.50 -14.74 -8.25
N GLU A 2 7.83 -15.97 -8.68
CA GLU A 2 7.43 -16.52 -10.00
C GLU A 2 6.28 -17.57 -9.95
N SER A 3 5.56 -17.75 -8.83
CA SER A 3 4.73 -18.95 -8.68
C SER A 3 3.21 -18.81 -8.71
N ASN A 4 2.61 -17.61 -8.75
CA ASN A 4 1.21 -17.44 -9.20
C ASN A 4 0.79 -15.95 -9.26
N PRO A 5 0.44 -15.40 -10.43
CA PRO A 5 -0.12 -14.04 -10.53
C PRO A 5 -1.51 -13.89 -9.90
N GLU A 6 -2.15 -15.00 -9.52
CA GLU A 6 -3.41 -15.06 -8.77
C GLU A 6 -3.20 -15.39 -7.29
N ASP A 7 -2.00 -15.12 -6.74
CA ASP A 7 -1.72 -15.36 -5.33
C ASP A 7 -2.53 -14.41 -4.43
N LEU A 8 -3.80 -14.76 -4.25
CA LEU A 8 -4.74 -14.11 -3.35
C LEU A 8 -4.20 -14.06 -1.92
N GLU A 9 -3.31 -14.99 -1.54
CA GLU A 9 -2.64 -14.95 -0.25
C GLU A 9 -1.67 -13.76 -0.16
N LEU A 10 -0.88 -13.52 -1.20
CA LEU A 10 -0.01 -12.34 -1.30
C LEU A 10 -0.83 -11.03 -1.27
N LEU A 11 -1.91 -10.94 -2.04
CA LEU A 11 -2.81 -9.78 -2.04
C LEU A 11 -3.42 -9.55 -0.64
N ASN A 12 -3.88 -10.62 0.02
CA ASN A 12 -4.42 -10.55 1.38
C ASN A 12 -3.39 -10.10 2.40
N ARG A 13 -2.13 -10.55 2.28
CA ARG A 13 -1.02 -10.10 3.12
C ARG A 13 -0.75 -8.60 2.93
N ILE A 14 -0.63 -8.13 1.70
CA ILE A 14 -0.39 -6.72 1.40
C ILE A 14 -1.56 -5.85 1.91
N PHE A 15 -2.80 -6.29 1.68
CA PHE A 15 -4.00 -5.61 2.15
C PHE A 15 -3.99 -5.43 3.67
N ARG A 16 -3.64 -6.48 4.43
CA ARG A 16 -3.57 -6.41 5.90
C ARG A 16 -2.51 -5.41 6.38
N VAL A 17 -1.36 -5.36 5.72
CA VAL A 17 -0.30 -4.40 6.04
C VAL A 17 -0.79 -2.98 5.77
N ALA A 18 -1.32 -2.72 4.57
CA ALA A 18 -1.85 -1.41 4.20
C ALA A 18 -2.94 -0.93 5.16
N HIS A 19 -3.89 -1.81 5.52
CA HIS A 19 -4.96 -1.51 6.47
C HIS A 19 -4.43 -1.17 7.87
N THR A 20 -3.42 -1.90 8.35
CA THR A 20 -2.79 -1.64 9.65
C THR A 20 -2.06 -0.31 9.65
N VAL A 21 -1.29 -0.02 8.59
CA VAL A 21 -0.55 1.25 8.45
C VAL A 21 -1.51 2.42 8.29
N LYS A 22 -2.64 2.27 7.59
CA LYS A 22 -3.70 3.29 7.50
C LYS A 22 -4.23 3.67 8.90
N GLY A 23 -4.53 2.68 9.74
CA GLY A 23 -5.01 2.93 11.10
C GLY A 23 -4.01 3.73 11.93
N SER A 24 -2.73 3.33 11.89
CA SER A 24 -1.66 4.03 12.61
C SER A 24 -1.39 5.43 12.06
N SER A 25 -1.37 5.58 10.73
CA SER A 25 -1.11 6.88 10.08
C SER A 25 -2.25 7.88 10.28
N SER A 26 -3.50 7.42 10.23
CA SER A 26 -4.65 8.26 10.53
C SER A 26 -4.67 8.69 12.01
N PHE A 27 -4.28 7.81 12.93
CA PHE A 27 -4.17 8.15 14.36
C PHE A 27 -3.06 9.19 14.63
N LEU A 28 -1.96 9.13 13.88
CA LEU A 28 -0.81 10.03 14.02
C LEU A 28 -0.90 11.29 13.12
N ASN A 29 -2.01 11.48 12.40
CA ASN A 29 -2.23 12.58 11.43
C ASN A 29 -1.17 12.65 10.32
N PHE A 30 -0.71 11.49 9.83
CA PHE A 30 0.13 11.41 8.63
C PHE A 30 -0.77 11.31 7.39
N ASP A 31 -1.15 12.47 6.85
CA ASP A 31 -2.13 12.61 5.76
C ASP A 31 -1.68 11.96 4.45
N VAL A 32 -0.40 12.07 4.09
CA VAL A 32 0.17 11.51 2.86
C VAL A 32 0.20 9.99 2.96
N LEU A 33 0.65 9.46 4.10
CA LEU A 33 0.68 8.02 4.35
C LEU A 33 -0.74 7.42 4.42
N THR A 34 -1.69 8.16 5.01
CA THR A 34 -3.11 7.76 5.06
C THR A 34 -3.70 7.70 3.65
N LYS A 35 -3.45 8.70 2.81
CA LYS A 35 -3.93 8.70 1.41
C LYS A 35 -3.34 7.57 0.58
N LEU A 36 -2.04 7.33 0.70
CA LEU A 36 -1.37 6.24 -0.04
C LEU A 36 -1.95 4.88 0.35
N THR A 37 -2.05 4.60 1.67
CA THR A 37 -2.59 3.34 2.17
C THR A 37 -4.05 3.14 1.79
N HIS A 38 -4.85 4.21 1.78
CA HIS A 38 -6.24 4.17 1.33
C HIS A 38 -6.36 3.79 -0.16
N HIS A 39 -5.58 4.42 -1.04
CA HIS A 39 -5.59 4.07 -2.48
C HIS A 39 -5.11 2.63 -2.73
N MET A 40 -4.11 2.16 -1.99
CA MET A 40 -3.69 0.76 -2.06
C MET A 40 -4.81 -0.19 -1.63
N GLU A 41 -5.51 0.14 -0.54
CA GLU A 41 -6.64 -0.65 -0.04
C GLU A 41 -7.74 -0.75 -1.10
N ASP A 42 -8.09 0.34 -1.78
CA ASP A 42 -9.10 0.36 -2.85
C ASP A 42 -8.72 -0.57 -4.02
N VAL A 43 -7.48 -0.49 -4.50
CA VAL A 43 -7.00 -1.32 -5.63
C VAL A 43 -7.00 -2.80 -5.25
N LEU A 44 -6.47 -3.13 -4.07
CA LEU A 44 -6.43 -4.50 -3.57
C LEU A 44 -7.83 -5.05 -3.28
N ASN A 45 -8.74 -4.20 -2.81
CA ASN A 45 -10.12 -4.60 -2.55
C ASN A 45 -10.87 -4.94 -3.83
N LYS A 46 -10.70 -4.14 -4.90
CA LYS A 46 -11.25 -4.45 -6.22
C LYS A 46 -10.68 -5.74 -6.79
N ALA A 47 -9.38 -5.98 -6.59
CA ALA A 47 -8.75 -7.23 -7.01
C ALA A 47 -9.31 -8.45 -6.28
N ARG A 48 -9.54 -8.34 -4.96
CA ARG A 48 -10.11 -9.41 -4.13
C ARG A 48 -11.55 -9.76 -4.50
N HIS A 49 -12.34 -8.78 -4.92
CA HIS A 49 -13.72 -8.99 -5.36
C HIS A 49 -13.83 -9.48 -6.82
N GLY A 50 -12.70 -9.65 -7.52
CA GLY A 50 -12.69 -10.01 -8.94
C GLY A 50 -13.13 -8.88 -9.87
N GLU A 51 -13.27 -7.65 -9.35
CA GLU A 51 -13.59 -6.45 -10.12
C GLU A 51 -12.37 -5.91 -10.88
N LEU A 52 -11.16 -6.26 -10.42
CA LEU A 52 -9.89 -5.92 -11.04
C LEU A 52 -9.06 -7.19 -11.26
N LYS A 53 -8.73 -7.48 -12.53
CA LYS A 53 -7.80 -8.58 -12.83
C LYS A 53 -6.38 -8.12 -12.50
N ILE A 54 -5.68 -8.84 -11.64
CA ILE A 54 -4.26 -8.58 -11.37
C ILE A 54 -3.44 -8.98 -12.59
N THR A 55 -3.01 -7.97 -13.34
CA THR A 55 -2.00 -8.11 -14.40
C THR A 55 -0.62 -7.80 -13.83
N PRO A 56 0.46 -8.19 -14.51
CA PRO A 56 1.82 -7.81 -14.12
C PRO A 56 1.96 -6.29 -13.91
N ASP A 57 1.39 -5.47 -14.79
CA ASP A 57 1.43 -4.00 -14.65
C ASP A 57 0.76 -3.51 -13.35
N ILE A 58 -0.36 -4.12 -12.95
CA ILE A 58 -1.04 -3.76 -11.70
C ILE A 58 -0.21 -4.22 -10.49
N MET A 59 0.40 -5.40 -10.57
CA MET A 59 1.30 -5.89 -9.54
C MET A 59 2.49 -4.94 -9.37
N ASP A 60 3.08 -4.46 -10.46
CA ASP A 60 4.19 -3.49 -10.43
C ASP A 60 3.76 -2.18 -9.74
N VAL A 61 2.58 -1.66 -10.04
CA VAL A 61 2.04 -0.46 -9.36
C VAL A 61 1.80 -0.71 -7.86
N VAL A 62 1.33 -1.91 -7.48
CA VAL A 62 1.16 -2.29 -6.08
C VAL A 62 2.51 -2.35 -5.37
N LEU A 63 3.54 -2.93 -5.99
CA LEU A 63 4.89 -2.99 -5.46
C LEU A 63 5.52 -1.59 -5.34
N GLU A 64 5.36 -0.73 -6.35
CA GLU A 64 5.81 0.67 -6.29
C GLU A 64 5.13 1.41 -5.12
N SER A 65 3.85 1.17 -4.91
CA SER A 65 3.10 1.78 -3.80
C SER A 65 3.63 1.33 -2.43
N ILE A 66 4.03 0.06 -2.30
CA ILE A 66 4.70 -0.47 -1.09
C ILE A 66 6.05 0.23 -0.87
N ASP A 67 6.83 0.44 -1.93
CA ASP A 67 8.13 1.09 -1.80
C ASP A 67 8.01 2.59 -1.47
N ARG A 68 7.00 3.27 -2.02
CA ARG A 68 6.62 4.63 -1.61
C ARG A 68 6.20 4.67 -0.14
N MET A 69 5.43 3.69 0.33
CA MET A 69 5.04 3.59 1.74
C MET A 69 6.27 3.46 2.66
N LYS A 70 7.23 2.60 2.31
CA LYS A 70 8.50 2.49 3.06
C LYS A 70 9.26 3.81 3.08
N THR A 71 9.28 4.52 1.97
CA THR A 71 9.94 5.83 1.87
C THR A 71 9.29 6.87 2.79
N LEU A 72 7.95 6.90 2.85
CA LEU A 72 7.19 7.72 3.81
C LEU A 72 7.51 7.35 5.25
N LEU A 73 7.54 6.07 5.58
CA LEU A 73 7.89 5.60 6.92
C LEU A 73 9.32 6.01 7.32
N ASN A 74 10.27 5.94 6.39
CA ASN A 74 11.63 6.42 6.63
C ASN A 74 11.67 7.94 6.83
N SER A 75 10.94 8.71 6.00
CA SER A 75 10.81 10.16 6.20
C SER A 75 10.21 10.52 7.56
N ILE A 76 9.16 9.81 7.98
CA ILE A 76 8.55 10.02 9.30
C ILE A 76 9.55 9.69 10.41
N ARG A 77 10.31 8.61 10.27
CA ARG A 77 11.34 8.23 11.24
C ARG A 77 12.44 9.29 11.36
N ASP A 78 12.90 9.84 10.24
CA ASP A 78 14.06 10.74 10.21
C ASP A 78 13.68 12.21 10.46
N ASN A 79 12.51 12.65 9.95
CA ASN A 79 12.06 14.05 9.96
C ASN A 79 10.81 14.29 10.83
N GLY A 80 10.16 13.24 11.33
CA GLY A 80 8.92 13.35 12.12
C GLY A 80 7.67 13.71 11.31
N ASN A 81 7.74 13.74 9.97
CA ASN A 81 6.60 14.06 9.10
C ASN A 81 6.64 13.29 7.77
N ASP A 82 5.48 13.25 7.10
CA ASP A 82 5.24 12.54 5.84
C ASP A 82 5.09 13.49 4.62
N THR A 83 5.41 14.77 4.80
CA THR A 83 5.28 15.82 3.77
C THR A 83 6.55 16.05 2.96
N ALA A 84 7.69 15.49 3.38
CA ALA A 84 8.99 15.74 2.76
C ALA A 84 9.23 15.03 1.41
N ILE A 85 8.22 14.38 0.83
CA ILE A 85 8.31 13.69 -0.47
C ILE A 85 7.54 14.47 -1.52
N GLY A 86 8.09 15.62 -1.93
CA GLY A 86 7.59 16.45 -3.02
C GLY A 86 8.71 16.74 -4.01
#